data_AF-A0A350PEY7-F1
#
_entry.id   AF-A0A350PEY7-F1
#
_cell.length_a   1.000
_cell.length_b   1.000
_cell.length_c   1.000
_cell.angle_alpha   90.00
_cell.angle_beta   90.00
_cell.angle_gamma   90.00
#
_symmetry.space_group_name_H-M   'P 1'
#
loop_
_entity.id
_entity.type
_entity.pdbx_description
1 polymer ?
#
loop_
_entity_poly.entity_id
_entity_poly.type
_entity_poly.pdbx_seq_one_letter_code
_entity_poly.pdbx_strand_id
1 'polypeptide(L)'
;NAALAYAPWVLAGYWKLTHSKNKLAGLLLFCVAMALEVRAGHPQITYYFMYLIGFLWISDSWKLIKEKELKQFGIITALLFIGGIIGILGHARSFLTLQEYSQFSIRGGSALDGSSGLSTSYAFAWSQ
;
A
#
# COMPACT_ATOMS: atom_id res chain seq x y z
N ASN A 1 -9.61 12.26 4.89
CA ASN A 1 -10.71 11.41 4.36
C ASN A 1 -10.74 11.27 2.83
N ALA A 2 -9.66 11.56 2.08
CA ALA A 2 -9.67 11.46 0.61
C ALA A 2 -9.37 10.05 0.07
N ALA A 3 -8.74 9.17 0.86
CA ALA A 3 -8.31 7.84 0.42
C ALA A 3 -9.46 6.92 0.00
N LEU A 4 -10.61 6.97 0.71
CA LEU A 4 -11.78 6.15 0.40
C LEU A 4 -12.42 6.50 -0.95
N ALA A 5 -12.23 7.71 -1.46
CA ALA A 5 -12.77 8.12 -2.76
C ALA A 5 -12.05 7.45 -3.94
N TYR A 6 -10.79 7.03 -3.76
CA TYR A 6 -9.97 6.41 -4.81
C TYR A 6 -10.04 4.89 -4.82
N ALA A 7 -10.38 4.26 -3.69
CA ALA A 7 -10.62 2.82 -3.58
C ALA A 7 -11.53 2.22 -4.69
N PRO A 8 -12.71 2.79 -5.02
CA PRO A 8 -13.55 2.24 -6.09
C PRO A 8 -12.88 2.31 -7.47
N TRP A 9 -12.02 3.31 -7.71
CA TRP A 9 -11.28 3.43 -8.97
C TRP A 9 -10.17 2.39 -9.09
N VAL A 10 -9.50 2.05 -7.98
CA VAL A 10 -8.53 0.95 -7.98
C VAL A 10 -9.24 -0.38 -8.24
N LEU A 11 -10.39 -0.63 -7.61
CA LEU A 11 -11.20 -1.83 -7.87
C LEU A 11 -11.67 -1.89 -9.32
N ALA A 12 -12.09 -0.77 -9.90
CA ALA A 12 -12.46 -0.70 -11.33
C ALA A 12 -11.27 -1.02 -12.25
N GLY A 13 -10.07 -0.52 -11.92
CA GLY A 13 -8.83 -0.85 -12.61
C GLY A 13 -8.51 -2.35 -12.55
N TYR A 14 -8.58 -2.93 -11.34
CA TYR A 14 -8.40 -4.37 -11.11
C TYR A 14 -9.41 -5.21 -11.91
N TRP A 15 -10.70 -4.87 -11.83
CA TRP A 15 -11.76 -5.60 -12.51
C TRP A 15 -11.60 -5.55 -14.04
N LYS A 16 -11.20 -4.40 -14.58
CA LYS A 16 -10.92 -4.26 -16.01
C LYS A 16 -9.70 -5.08 -16.44
N LEU A 17 -8.69 -5.20 -15.59
CA LEU A 17 -7.51 -6.04 -15.83
C LEU A 17 -7.84 -7.54 -15.89
N THR A 18 -8.80 -7.98 -15.08
CA THR A 18 -9.20 -9.40 -15.00
C THR A 18 -10.27 -9.78 -16.02
N HIS A 19 -11.23 -8.91 -16.32
CA HIS A 19 -12.41 -9.24 -17.14
C HIS A 19 -12.42 -8.61 -18.55
N SER A 20 -11.54 -7.66 -18.86
CA SER A 20 -11.50 -7.01 -20.17
C SER A 20 -10.36 -7.52 -21.05
N LYS A 21 -10.61 -7.53 -22.37
CA LYS A 21 -9.57 -7.73 -23.38
C LYS A 21 -8.54 -6.59 -23.39
N ASN A 22 -8.97 -5.36 -23.05
CA ASN A 22 -8.10 -4.20 -23.04
C ASN A 22 -7.41 -4.02 -21.67
N LYS A 23 -6.38 -4.84 -21.44
CA LYS A 23 -5.61 -4.87 -20.19
C LYS A 23 -4.80 -3.58 -19.95
N LEU A 24 -4.37 -2.90 -21.02
CA LEU A 24 -3.58 -1.66 -20.91
C LEU A 24 -4.39 -0.53 -20.26
N ALA A 25 -5.65 -0.37 -20.68
CA ALA A 25 -6.53 0.63 -20.08
C ALA A 25 -6.91 0.28 -18.63
N GLY A 26 -6.95 -1.01 -18.28
CA GLY A 26 -7.10 -1.46 -16.89
C GLY A 26 -5.86 -1.13 -16.04
N LEU A 27 -4.67 -1.40 -16.58
CA LEU A 27 -3.39 -1.09 -15.94
C LEU A 27 -3.24 0.41 -15.67
N LEU A 28 -3.48 1.26 -16.67
CA LEU A 28 -3.37 2.71 -16.52
C LEU A 28 -4.32 3.23 -15.43
N LEU A 29 -5.56 2.76 -15.42
CA LEU A 29 -6.54 3.13 -14.40
C LEU A 29 -6.09 2.67 -13.01
N PHE A 30 -5.65 1.43 -12.89
CA PHE A 30 -5.15 0.86 -11.63
C PHE A 30 -3.93 1.64 -11.11
N CYS A 31 -2.93 1.90 -11.95
CA CYS A 31 -1.74 2.68 -11.58
C CYS A 31 -2.09 4.08 -11.08
N VAL A 32 -2.92 4.81 -11.83
CA VAL A 32 -3.29 6.19 -11.49
C VAL A 32 -4.09 6.22 -10.20
N ALA A 33 -5.06 5.31 -10.05
CA ALA A 33 -5.87 5.23 -8.84
C ALA A 33 -5.02 4.85 -7.61
N MET A 34 -4.11 3.88 -7.74
CA MET A 34 -3.17 3.51 -6.69
C MET A 34 -2.26 4.67 -6.30
N ALA A 35 -1.70 5.40 -7.27
CA ALA A 35 -0.87 6.56 -7.00
C ALA A 35 -1.64 7.67 -6.25
N LEU A 36 -2.91 7.91 -6.61
CA LEU A 36 -3.77 8.88 -5.93
C LEU A 36 -4.14 8.44 -4.52
N GLU A 37 -4.42 7.14 -4.31
CA GLU A 37 -4.71 6.57 -3.01
C GLU A 37 -3.51 6.70 -2.07
N VAL A 38 -2.31 6.31 -2.52
CA VAL A 38 -1.08 6.42 -1.73
C VAL A 38 -0.77 7.89 -1.42
N ARG A 39 -0.96 8.80 -2.40
CA ARG A 39 -0.78 10.25 -2.21
C ARG A 39 -1.76 10.85 -1.20
N ALA A 40 -2.90 10.23 -0.94
CA ALA A 40 -3.84 10.69 0.07
C ALA A 40 -3.30 10.58 1.51
N GLY A 41 -2.13 9.96 1.71
CA GLY A 41 -1.35 10.07 2.94
C GLY A 41 -1.91 9.30 4.14
N HIS A 42 -2.77 8.31 3.90
CA HIS A 42 -3.32 7.45 4.95
C HIS A 42 -2.76 6.02 4.83
N PRO A 43 -1.54 5.75 5.34
CA PRO A 43 -0.87 4.46 5.16
C PRO A 43 -1.66 3.28 5.74
N GLN A 44 -2.45 3.51 6.80
CA GLN A 44 -3.36 2.50 7.37
C GLN A 44 -4.40 2.03 6.35
N ILE A 45 -5.05 2.95 5.64
CA ILE A 45 -6.10 2.61 4.67
C ILE A 45 -5.50 1.84 3.50
N THR A 46 -4.40 2.34 2.94
CA THR A 46 -3.69 1.66 1.85
C THR A 46 -3.23 0.26 2.24
N TYR A 47 -2.75 0.07 3.47
CA TYR A 47 -2.34 -1.26 3.96
C TYR A 47 -3.51 -2.27 3.96
N TYR A 48 -4.66 -1.89 4.51
CA TYR A 48 -5.85 -2.77 4.49
C TYR A 48 -6.39 -2.97 3.08
N PHE A 49 -6.30 -1.95 2.23
CA PHE A 49 -6.78 -2.02 0.86
C PHE A 49 -5.92 -2.95 -0.02
N MET A 50 -4.60 -3.00 0.22
CA MET A 50 -3.71 -3.97 -0.42
C MET A 50 -4.10 -5.43 -0.08
N TYR A 51 -4.55 -5.70 1.14
CA TYR A 51 -5.09 -7.03 1.49
C TYR A 51 -6.36 -7.35 0.71
N LEU A 52 -7.27 -6.39 0.57
CA LEU A 52 -8.50 -6.56 -0.22
C LEU A 52 -8.16 -6.96 -1.67
N ILE A 53 -7.26 -6.22 -2.33
CA ILE A 53 -6.78 -6.54 -3.68
C ILE A 53 -6.12 -7.91 -3.71
N GLY A 54 -5.32 -8.25 -2.69
CA GLY A 54 -4.66 -9.55 -2.55
C GLY A 54 -5.65 -10.71 -2.50
N PHE A 55 -6.72 -10.62 -1.69
CA PHE A 55 -7.75 -11.66 -1.62
C PHE A 55 -8.53 -11.81 -2.94
N LEU A 56 -8.85 -10.70 -3.61
CA LEU A 56 -9.48 -10.74 -4.93
C LEU A 56 -8.58 -11.43 -5.95
N TRP A 57 -7.31 -11.06 -5.97
CA TRP A 57 -6.31 -11.67 -6.85
C TRP A 57 -6.19 -13.18 -6.60
N ILE A 58 -6.14 -13.63 -5.35
CA ILE A 58 -6.09 -15.06 -5.01
C ILE A 58 -7.35 -15.77 -5.53
N SER A 59 -8.54 -15.19 -5.32
CA SER A 59 -9.81 -15.78 -5.78
C SER A 59 -9.86 -15.94 -7.30
N ASP A 60 -9.47 -14.90 -8.05
CA ASP A 60 -9.49 -14.94 -9.51
C ASP A 60 -8.37 -15.82 -10.06
N SER A 61 -7.20 -15.82 -9.42
CA SER A 61 -6.09 -16.71 -9.76
C SER A 61 -6.48 -18.17 -9.61
N TRP A 62 -7.21 -18.53 -8.54
CA TRP A 62 -7.69 -19.89 -8.34
C TRP A 62 -8.64 -20.34 -9.46
N LYS A 63 -9.54 -19.47 -9.92
CA LYS A 63 -10.41 -19.75 -11.07
C LYS A 63 -9.61 -19.99 -12.35
N LEU A 64 -8.65 -19.11 -12.66
CA LEU A 64 -7.81 -19.23 -13.85
C LEU A 64 -6.95 -20.50 -13.84
N ILE A 65 -6.43 -20.89 -12.67
CA ILE A 65 -5.69 -22.15 -12.52
C ILE A 65 -6.61 -23.35 -12.76
N LYS A 66 -7.84 -23.32 -12.23
CA LYS A 66 -8.84 -24.38 -12.43
C LYS A 66 -9.25 -24.51 -13.90
N GLU A 67 -9.35 -23.40 -14.61
CA GLU A 67 -9.65 -23.34 -16.05
C GLU A 67 -8.44 -23.63 -16.94
N LYS A 68 -7.25 -23.90 -16.36
CA LYS A 68 -5.97 -24.13 -17.07
C LYS A 68 -5.50 -22.93 -17.90
N GLU A 69 -5.99 -21.74 -17.59
CA GLU A 69 -5.67 -20.46 -18.20
C GLU A 69 -4.35 -19.86 -17.65
N LEU A 70 -3.27 -20.66 -17.58
CA LEU A 70 -2.01 -20.28 -16.93
C LEU A 70 -1.34 -19.05 -17.55
N LYS A 71 -1.46 -18.90 -18.87
CA LYS A 71 -0.93 -17.73 -19.59
C LYS A 71 -1.63 -16.44 -19.16
N GLN A 72 -2.95 -16.49 -19.01
CA GLN A 72 -3.73 -15.34 -18.58
C GLN A 72 -3.42 -14.98 -17.12
N PHE A 73 -3.29 -15.98 -16.24
CA PHE A 73 -2.84 -15.79 -14.86
C PHE A 73 -1.49 -15.07 -14.78
N GLY A 74 -0.48 -15.53 -15.54
CA GLY A 74 0.84 -14.91 -15.57
C GLY A 74 0.82 -13.45 -16.03
N ILE A 75 0.05 -13.16 -17.09
CA ILE A 75 -0.08 -11.79 -17.62
C ILE A 75 -0.76 -10.87 -16.60
N ILE A 76 -1.88 -11.29 -16.00
CA ILE A 76 -2.63 -10.48 -15.02
C ILE A 76 -1.75 -10.21 -13.80
N THR A 77 -1.09 -11.24 -13.27
CA THR A 77 -0.21 -11.12 -12.10
C THR A 77 0.94 -10.17 -12.38
N ALA A 78 1.61 -10.29 -13.53
CA ALA A 78 2.70 -9.39 -13.90
C ALA A 78 2.21 -7.93 -14.02
N LEU A 79 1.07 -7.69 -14.67
CA LEU A 79 0.52 -6.33 -14.83
C LEU A 79 0.10 -5.73 -13.49
N LEU A 80 -0.52 -6.49 -12.59
CA LEU A 80 -0.87 -6.03 -11.25
C LEU A 80 0.37 -5.66 -10.44
N PHE A 81 1.42 -6.49 -10.51
CA PHE A 81 2.66 -6.23 -9.79
C PHE A 81 3.37 -4.97 -10.32
N ILE A 82 3.49 -4.83 -11.64
CA ILE A 82 4.03 -3.65 -12.29
C ILE A 82 3.22 -2.41 -11.89
N GLY A 83 1.90 -2.48 -11.96
CA GLY A 83 1.04 -1.34 -11.65
C GLY A 83 1.06 -0.95 -10.17
N GLY A 84 1.14 -1.94 -9.27
CA GLY A 84 1.29 -1.71 -7.84
C GLY A 84 2.61 -1.03 -7.50
N ILE A 85 3.72 -1.52 -8.06
CA ILE A 85 5.04 -0.92 -7.87
C ILE A 85 5.05 0.53 -8.38
N ILE A 86 4.54 0.79 -9.58
CA ILE A 86 4.47 2.15 -10.14
C ILE A 86 3.61 3.07 -9.27
N GLY A 87 2.46 2.59 -8.80
CA GLY A 87 1.56 3.34 -7.93
C GLY A 87 2.21 3.73 -6.61
N ILE A 88 2.93 2.81 -5.98
CA ILE A 88 3.65 3.06 -4.71
C ILE A 88 4.86 3.97 -4.93
N LEU A 89 5.65 3.73 -5.98
CA LEU A 89 6.84 4.53 -6.31
C LEU A 89 6.50 5.99 -6.61
N GLY A 90 5.31 6.27 -7.13
CA GLY A 90 4.80 7.63 -7.31
C GLY A 90 4.80 8.49 -6.04
N HIS A 91 4.91 7.87 -4.86
CA HIS A 91 4.98 8.54 -3.55
C HIS A 91 6.27 8.22 -2.75
N ALA A 92 7.28 7.61 -3.37
CA ALA A 92 8.51 7.19 -2.69
C ALA A 92 9.25 8.34 -1.98
N ARG A 93 9.19 9.56 -2.53
CA ARG A 93 9.82 10.75 -1.92
C ARG A 93 9.30 11.06 -0.52
N SER A 94 8.00 10.92 -0.28
CA SER A 94 7.40 11.18 1.03
C SER A 94 7.74 10.08 2.05
N PHE A 95 7.86 8.83 1.58
CA PHE A 95 8.29 7.71 2.42
C PHE A 95 9.75 7.84 2.86
N LEU A 96 10.64 8.29 1.98
CA LEU A 96 12.04 8.54 2.30
C LEU A 96 12.20 9.66 3.33
N THR A 97 11.51 10.79 3.15
CA THR A 97 11.54 11.88 4.13
C THR A 97 10.91 11.48 5.47
N LEU A 98 9.90 10.61 5.48
CA LEU A 98 9.33 10.08 6.72
C LEU A 98 10.27 9.08 7.40
N GLN A 99 10.99 8.25 6.65
CA GLN A 99 12.03 7.39 7.21
C GLN A 99 13.15 8.22 7.84
N GLU A 100 13.66 9.24 7.13
CA GLU A 100 14.67 10.17 7.65
C GLU A 100 14.17 10.85 8.93
N TYR A 101 12.96 11.41 8.94
CA TYR A 101 12.38 12.04 10.14
C TYR A 101 12.06 11.05 11.28
N SER A 102 11.70 9.80 10.97
CA SER A 102 11.39 8.79 11.98
C SER A 102 12.63 8.42 12.82
N GLN A 103 13.82 8.47 12.20
CA GLN A 103 15.09 8.21 12.88
C GLN A 103 15.49 9.32 13.84
N PHE A 104 15.04 10.56 13.63
CA PHE A 104 15.27 11.69 14.55
C PHE A 104 14.12 11.91 15.55
N SER A 105 13.07 11.10 15.50
CA SER A 105 11.95 11.20 16.45
C SER A 105 12.15 10.27 17.65
N ILE A 106 11.82 10.76 18.85
CA ILE A 106 11.80 10.02 20.13
C ILE A 106 10.92 8.74 20.07
N ARG A 107 10.16 8.53 19.00
CA ARG A 107 9.24 7.40 18.79
C ARG A 107 9.80 6.26 17.92
N GLY A 108 10.96 6.46 17.29
CA GLY A 108 11.63 5.46 16.43
C GLY A 108 13.01 5.02 16.92
N GLY A 109 13.56 5.67 17.95
CA GLY A 109 14.78 5.26 18.61
C GLY A 109 14.56 3.97 19.39
N SER A 110 15.30 2.93 19.03
CA SER A 110 15.39 1.66 19.72
C SER A 110 15.40 1.86 21.25
N ALA A 111 14.41 1.33 21.95
CA ALA A 111 14.37 1.23 23.41
C ALA A 111 15.38 0.19 23.94
N LEU A 112 16.59 0.13 23.37
CA LEU A 112 17.65 -0.82 23.70
C LEU A 112 18.99 -0.15 23.99
N ASP A 113 18.98 1.10 24.45
CA ASP A 113 20.13 1.60 25.20
C ASP A 113 19.66 2.45 26.37
N GLY A 114 19.88 1.91 27.58
CA GLY A 114 19.23 2.30 28.83
C GLY A 114 19.69 3.63 29.42
N SER A 115 19.59 4.73 28.68
CA SER A 115 19.94 6.05 29.23
C SER A 115 19.33 7.29 28.53
N SER A 116 18.32 7.14 27.66
CA SER A 116 17.76 8.29 26.89
C SER A 116 16.24 8.46 27.00
N GLY A 117 15.64 8.01 28.10
CA GLY A 117 14.30 8.44 28.53
C GLY A 117 14.38 9.60 29.52
N LEU A 118 13.33 10.42 29.57
CA LEU A 118 13.14 11.46 30.60
C LEU A 118 13.40 10.83 31.98
N SER A 119 14.35 11.37 32.74
CA SER A 119 14.79 10.74 33.99
C SER A 119 13.59 10.51 34.92
N THR A 120 13.54 9.35 35.57
CA THR A 120 12.49 9.00 36.54
C THR A 120 12.27 10.11 37.57
N SER A 121 13.34 10.82 37.95
CA SER A 121 13.31 11.99 38.82
C SER A 121 12.47 13.16 38.30
N TYR A 122 12.43 13.41 36.99
CA TYR A 122 11.63 14.48 36.39
C TYR A 122 10.13 14.12 36.34
N ALA A 123 9.81 12.84 36.10
CA ALA A 123 8.42 12.37 36.09
C ALA A 123 7.75 12.47 37.47
N PHE A 124 8.51 12.28 38.55
CA PHE A 124 8.00 12.38 39.93
C PHE A 124 8.08 13.79 40.54
N ALA A 125 8.65 14.78 39.84
CA ALA A 125 8.77 16.15 40.36
C ALA A 125 7.42 16.90 40.43
N TRP A 126 6.39 16.43 39.72
CA TRP A 126 5.08 17.08 39.61
C TRP A 126 3.92 16.27 40.20
N SER A 127 4.20 15.16 40.91
CA SER A 127 3.17 14.32 41.54
C SER A 127 3.09 14.52 43.07
N GLN A 128 3.14 15.77 43.54
CA GLN A 128 2.75 16.10 44.93
C GLN A 128 1.22 16.03 45.06
#